data_AF-A0A355M893-F1
#
_entry.id   AF-A0A355M893-F1
#
_cell.length_a   1.000
_cell.length_b   1.000
_cell.length_c   1.000
_cell.angle_alpha   90.00
_cell.angle_beta   90.00
_cell.angle_gamma   90.00
#
_symmetry.space_group_name_H-M   'P 1'
#
loop_
_entity.id
_entity.type
_entity.pdbx_description
1 polymer ?
#
loop_
_entity_poly.entity_id
_entity_poly.type
_entity_poly.pdbx_seq_one_letter_code
_entity_poly.pdbx_strand_id
1 'polypeptide(L)'
;MIDFHSHTNRSYCADKDLSLDFYEQKLSESSDFDGVCITDHGMAIYFPDSVAWSWEYIKDSRIFDNHRDFGNERLEKHLKNVALLNSKSIYCGLEVEMSQDGKLIYDSYFRRKLHPLIGSVHYLFVSNEYGYLEKDIAGFWLEHNKKLMESGIDILGHPLRWISSHAKIDDSMIEQILNIAQQNSVAIEINSHNITKTLYEADKKMIIMAAERGLKISLAVDAHKKVQVGNFDFHNRLFKECGISLKDLNLLNLKDIGL
;
A
#
# COMPACT_ATOMS: atom_id res chain seq x y z
N MET A 1 -0.08 -10.13 -14.95
CA MET A 1 -0.35 -9.01 -14.02
C MET A 1 0.83 -8.85 -13.09
N ILE A 2 1.13 -7.64 -12.61
CA ILE A 2 2.15 -7.39 -11.58
C ILE A 2 1.44 -7.13 -10.26
N ASP A 3 1.88 -7.78 -9.19
CA ASP A 3 1.44 -7.50 -7.82
C ASP A 3 2.31 -6.39 -7.24
N PHE A 4 1.76 -5.20 -7.02
CA PHE A 4 2.53 -4.07 -6.50
C PHE A 4 2.62 -4.04 -4.97
N HIS A 5 1.86 -4.89 -4.27
CA HIS A 5 1.80 -4.89 -2.81
C HIS A 5 1.87 -6.29 -2.23
N SER A 6 3.02 -6.63 -1.64
CA SER A 6 3.26 -7.96 -1.08
C SER A 6 4.29 -7.88 0.03
N HIS A 7 4.06 -8.63 1.11
CA HIS A 7 4.90 -8.60 2.29
C HIS A 7 5.81 -9.83 2.36
N THR A 8 6.90 -9.72 3.12
CA THR A 8 7.70 -10.86 3.53
C THR A 8 7.62 -11.03 5.05
N ASN A 9 8.30 -12.07 5.55
CA ASN A 9 8.50 -12.30 6.97
C ASN A 9 9.27 -11.17 7.72
N ARG A 10 9.58 -10.06 7.05
CA ARG A 10 10.05 -8.82 7.68
C ARG A 10 8.90 -7.99 8.25
N SER A 11 7.72 -8.05 7.64
CA SER A 11 6.51 -7.46 8.20
C SER A 11 6.00 -8.32 9.36
N TYR A 12 5.76 -7.71 10.51
CA TYR A 12 5.40 -8.43 11.75
C TYR A 12 4.08 -9.21 11.66
N CYS A 13 3.19 -8.80 10.76
CA CYS A 13 1.89 -9.39 10.45
C CYS A 13 1.94 -10.54 9.44
N ALA A 14 3.07 -10.77 8.76
CA ALA A 14 3.19 -11.79 7.71
C ALA A 14 3.66 -13.14 8.26
N ASP A 15 3.33 -14.21 7.53
CA ASP A 15 3.79 -15.56 7.86
C ASP A 15 5.32 -15.61 7.87
N LYS A 16 5.89 -16.30 8.87
CA LYS A 16 7.35 -16.40 9.06
C LYS A 16 8.08 -17.04 7.89
N ASP A 17 7.40 -17.85 7.11
CA ASP A 17 7.93 -18.58 5.97
C ASP A 17 7.66 -17.89 4.63
N LEU A 18 7.00 -16.72 4.62
CA LEU A 18 6.83 -15.87 3.45
C LEU A 18 8.14 -15.12 3.15
N SER A 19 9.11 -15.84 2.57
CA SER A 19 10.46 -15.34 2.28
C SER A 19 10.61 -14.88 0.82
N LEU A 20 11.69 -14.16 0.53
CA LEU A 20 12.09 -13.84 -0.85
C LEU A 20 12.27 -15.10 -1.71
N ASP A 21 12.87 -16.15 -1.16
CA ASP A 21 13.06 -17.43 -1.85
C ASP A 21 11.72 -18.08 -2.22
N PHE A 22 10.70 -17.95 -1.36
CA PHE A 22 9.36 -18.43 -1.68
C PHE A 22 8.77 -17.66 -2.87
N TYR A 23 8.92 -16.34 -2.92
CA TYR A 23 8.48 -15.54 -4.07
C TYR A 23 9.23 -15.91 -5.36
N GLU A 24 10.54 -16.13 -5.29
CA GLU A 24 11.35 -16.58 -6.44
C GLU A 24 10.88 -17.94 -6.95
N GLN A 25 10.68 -18.90 -6.05
CA GLN A 25 10.14 -20.21 -6.39
C GLN A 25 8.76 -20.08 -7.02
N LYS A 26 7.85 -19.33 -6.40
CA LYS A 26 6.47 -19.15 -6.86
C LYS A 26 6.40 -18.54 -8.26
N LEU A 27 7.21 -17.53 -8.55
CA LEU A 27 7.33 -16.94 -9.90
C LEU A 27 7.92 -17.90 -10.94
N SER A 28 8.78 -18.83 -10.53
CA SER A 28 9.35 -19.82 -11.45
C SER A 28 8.39 -20.96 -11.79
N GLU A 29 7.43 -21.24 -10.90
CA GLU A 29 6.50 -22.37 -11.01
C GLU A 29 5.10 -21.98 -11.52
N SER A 30 4.71 -20.71 -11.42
CA SER A 30 3.37 -20.23 -11.76
C SER A 30 3.40 -19.19 -12.87
N SER A 31 2.36 -19.21 -13.71
CA SER A 31 2.05 -18.17 -14.70
C SER A 31 0.92 -17.24 -14.27
N ASP A 32 0.53 -17.26 -12.99
CA ASP A 32 -0.61 -16.49 -12.46
C ASP A 32 -0.29 -14.97 -12.41
N PHE A 33 1.00 -14.61 -12.33
CA PHE A 33 1.48 -13.23 -12.30
C PHE A 33 2.89 -13.12 -12.87
N ASP A 34 3.23 -11.95 -13.41
CA ASP A 34 4.47 -11.69 -14.17
C ASP A 34 5.59 -11.11 -13.30
N GLY A 35 5.23 -10.59 -12.13
CA GLY A 35 6.16 -10.00 -11.18
C GLY A 35 5.49 -9.49 -9.92
N VAL A 36 6.30 -9.21 -8.91
CA VAL A 36 5.86 -8.77 -7.58
C VAL A 36 6.78 -7.68 -7.06
N CYS A 37 6.20 -6.67 -6.42
CA CYS A 37 6.92 -5.70 -5.63
C CYS A 37 6.82 -6.08 -4.16
N ILE A 38 7.98 -6.28 -3.53
CA ILE A 38 8.09 -6.52 -2.09
C ILE A 38 8.04 -5.17 -1.39
N THR A 39 6.97 -4.93 -0.65
CA THR A 39 6.60 -3.64 -0.05
C THR A 39 6.28 -3.82 1.42
N ASP A 40 7.22 -4.43 2.14
CA ASP A 40 7.14 -4.59 3.60
C ASP A 40 6.83 -3.26 4.30
N HIS A 41 6.18 -3.33 5.47
CA HIS A 41 5.84 -2.13 6.23
C HIS A 41 7.09 -1.35 6.66
N GLY A 42 7.11 -0.05 6.43
CA GLY A 42 8.10 0.90 6.91
C GLY A 42 8.27 0.78 8.41
N MET A 43 7.17 0.72 9.16
CA MET A 43 7.23 0.49 10.60
C MET A 43 7.94 -0.82 11.02
N ALA A 44 7.81 -1.90 10.23
CA ALA A 44 8.44 -3.18 10.56
C ALA A 44 9.93 -3.23 10.18
N ILE A 45 10.34 -2.38 9.23
CA ILE A 45 11.73 -2.15 8.89
C ILE A 45 12.39 -1.27 9.95
N TYR A 46 11.78 -0.13 10.30
CA TYR A 46 12.40 0.91 11.10
C TYR A 46 12.23 0.76 12.61
N PHE A 47 11.31 -0.06 13.10
CA PHE A 47 11.07 -0.19 14.53
C PHE A 47 11.10 -1.64 15.01
N PRO A 48 11.54 -1.90 16.24
CA PRO A 48 11.18 -3.12 16.95
C PRO A 48 9.65 -3.27 17.06
N ASP A 49 9.17 -4.50 17.12
CA ASP A 49 7.73 -4.85 17.18
C ASP A 49 6.94 -4.03 18.22
N SER A 50 7.49 -3.89 19.43
CA SER A 50 6.85 -3.13 20.51
C SER A 50 6.69 -1.64 20.21
N VAL A 51 7.58 -1.06 19.41
CA VAL A 51 7.51 0.35 18.99
C VAL A 51 6.58 0.49 17.79
N ALA A 52 6.66 -0.43 16.82
CA ALA A 52 5.81 -0.45 15.64
C ALA A 52 4.31 -0.48 16.01
N TRP A 53 3.90 -1.41 16.88
CA TRP A 53 2.48 -1.54 17.25
C TRP A 53 1.99 -0.50 18.27
N SER A 54 2.88 0.36 18.79
CA SER A 54 2.45 1.47 19.65
C SER A 54 1.80 2.61 18.88
N TRP A 55 2.09 2.74 17.57
CA TRP A 55 1.70 3.86 16.71
C TRP A 55 2.17 5.24 17.19
N GLU A 56 2.95 5.35 18.27
CA GLU A 56 3.35 6.64 18.83
C GLU A 56 4.27 7.42 17.88
N TYR A 57 4.98 6.74 16.96
CA TYR A 57 5.76 7.40 15.91
C TYR A 57 4.90 8.20 14.92
N ILE A 58 3.59 7.92 14.84
CA ILE A 58 2.66 8.74 14.06
C ILE A 58 2.41 10.08 14.75
N LYS A 59 2.37 10.16 16.09
CA LYS A 59 2.28 11.45 16.82
C LYS A 59 3.61 12.18 16.84
N ASP A 60 4.70 11.45 17.04
CA ASP A 60 6.01 12.01 17.32
C ASP A 60 7.07 11.42 16.39
N SER A 61 7.36 12.16 15.32
CA SER A 61 8.34 11.76 14.30
C SER A 61 9.78 11.68 14.82
N ARG A 62 10.06 12.17 16.04
CA ARG A 62 11.37 11.99 16.70
C ARG A 62 11.61 10.53 17.09
N ILE A 63 10.55 9.72 17.26
CA ILE A 63 10.68 8.28 17.47
C ILE A 63 11.31 7.64 16.23
N PHE A 64 10.89 8.04 15.03
CA PHE A 64 11.53 7.63 13.78
C PHE A 64 13.00 8.06 13.75
N ASP A 65 13.31 9.31 14.13
CA ASP A 65 14.70 9.79 14.14
C ASP A 65 15.62 8.96 15.04
N ASN A 66 15.13 8.58 16.22
CA ASN A 66 15.90 7.76 17.16
C ASN A 66 16.13 6.32 16.68
N HIS A 67 15.34 5.83 15.71
CA HIS A 67 15.47 4.48 15.14
C HIS A 67 15.94 4.47 13.69
N ARG A 68 16.27 5.64 13.12
CA ARG A 68 16.61 5.77 11.71
C ARG A 68 17.77 4.88 11.31
N ASP A 69 18.88 4.91 12.05
CA ASP A 69 20.07 4.11 11.74
C ASP A 69 19.78 2.61 11.83
N PHE A 70 18.97 2.19 12.81
CA PHE A 70 18.52 0.80 12.94
C PHE A 70 17.71 0.35 11.72
N GLY A 71 16.77 1.17 11.25
CA GLY A 71 15.98 0.87 10.06
C GLY A 71 16.79 0.92 8.78
N ASN A 72 17.70 1.88 8.65
CA ASN A 72 18.60 2.03 7.50
C ASN A 72 19.45 0.78 7.28
N GLU A 73 20.07 0.24 8.34
CA GLU A 73 20.86 -1.01 8.26
C GLU A 73 19.99 -2.18 7.76
N ARG A 74 18.76 -2.29 8.28
CA ARG A 74 17.82 -3.36 7.93
C ARG A 74 17.33 -3.25 6.49
N LEU A 75 17.04 -2.03 6.03
CA LEU A 75 16.61 -1.75 4.66
C LEU A 75 17.73 -1.98 3.67
N GLU A 76 18.96 -1.57 3.98
CA GLU A 76 20.13 -1.88 3.14
C GLU A 76 20.34 -3.38 2.98
N LYS A 77 20.21 -4.14 4.08
CA LYS A 77 20.30 -5.59 4.03
C LYS A 77 19.16 -6.19 3.19
N HIS A 78 17.95 -5.65 3.30
CA HIS A 78 16.82 -6.11 2.47
C HIS A 78 17.06 -5.86 0.98
N LEU A 79 17.47 -4.64 0.60
CA LEU A 79 17.82 -4.28 -0.77
C LEU A 79 18.93 -5.18 -1.33
N LYS A 80 19.97 -5.47 -0.55
CA LYS A 80 21.03 -6.42 -0.93
C LYS A 80 20.47 -7.82 -1.16
N ASN A 81 19.58 -8.30 -0.29
CA ASN A 81 18.98 -9.62 -0.43
C ASN A 81 18.12 -9.72 -1.69
N VAL A 82 17.29 -8.70 -2.00
CA VAL A 82 16.50 -8.68 -3.23
C VAL A 82 17.41 -8.66 -4.46
N ALA A 83 18.50 -7.89 -4.43
CA ALA A 83 19.46 -7.82 -5.53
C ALA A 83 20.27 -9.13 -5.77
N LEU A 84 20.28 -10.05 -4.81
CA LEU A 84 20.92 -11.36 -4.93
C LEU A 84 20.01 -12.42 -5.56
N LEU A 85 18.72 -12.13 -5.73
CA LEU A 85 17.78 -13.04 -6.39
C LEU A 85 18.14 -13.15 -7.86
N ASN A 86 17.92 -14.34 -8.44
CA ASN A 86 18.08 -14.57 -9.87
C ASN A 86 16.90 -13.98 -10.66
N SER A 87 15.74 -13.88 -10.02
CA SER A 87 14.52 -13.34 -10.63
C SER A 87 14.66 -11.87 -10.99
N LYS A 88 14.34 -11.53 -12.25
CA LYS A 88 14.19 -10.15 -12.72
C LYS A 88 12.76 -9.61 -12.54
N SER A 89 11.89 -10.41 -11.93
CA SER A 89 10.47 -10.11 -11.74
C SER A 89 10.13 -9.81 -10.27
N ILE A 90 11.13 -9.70 -9.40
CA ILE A 90 10.97 -9.29 -8.00
C ILE A 90 11.59 -7.90 -7.84
N TYR A 91 10.78 -6.96 -7.39
CA TYR A 91 11.16 -5.57 -7.20
C TYR A 91 11.09 -5.20 -5.72
N CYS A 92 11.89 -4.22 -5.29
CA CYS A 92 11.90 -3.75 -3.91
C CYS A 92 11.22 -2.39 -3.83
N GLY A 93 10.11 -2.34 -3.10
CA GLY A 93 9.41 -1.13 -2.70
C GLY A 93 9.38 -1.01 -1.18
N LEU A 94 8.46 -0.18 -0.68
CA LEU A 94 8.14 -0.06 0.74
C LEU A 94 6.72 0.49 0.91
N GLU A 95 5.94 -0.06 1.83
CA GLU A 95 4.69 0.56 2.29
C GLU A 95 4.99 1.44 3.51
N VAL A 96 4.69 2.73 3.45
CA VAL A 96 5.05 3.71 4.49
C VAL A 96 3.84 4.39 5.08
N GLU A 97 3.91 4.59 6.39
CA GLU A 97 3.06 5.47 7.15
C GLU A 97 3.59 6.92 7.09
N MET A 98 2.78 7.86 7.55
CA MET A 98 3.15 9.26 7.72
C MET A 98 2.81 9.73 9.14
N SER A 99 3.73 10.44 9.77
CA SER A 99 3.48 11.10 11.05
C SER A 99 2.63 12.37 10.89
N GLN A 100 2.08 12.87 11.99
CA GLN A 100 1.18 14.03 12.01
C GLN A 100 1.82 15.31 11.47
N ASP A 101 3.14 15.45 11.61
CA ASP A 101 3.94 16.54 11.06
C ASP A 101 4.30 16.35 9.58
N GLY A 102 3.80 15.30 8.93
CA GLY A 102 3.94 15.06 7.49
C GLY A 102 5.18 14.27 7.09
N LYS A 103 5.94 13.72 8.05
CA LYS A 103 7.14 12.94 7.75
C LYS A 103 6.78 11.48 7.44
N LEU A 104 7.23 10.98 6.30
CA LEU A 104 7.09 9.56 5.96
C LEU A 104 8.03 8.70 6.81
N ILE A 105 7.59 7.49 7.16
CA ILE A 105 8.34 6.54 7.99
C ILE A 105 9.32 5.73 7.12
N TYR A 106 10.27 6.46 6.52
CA TYR A 106 11.47 5.92 5.89
C TYR A 106 12.51 7.03 5.70
N ASP A 107 13.78 6.65 5.59
CA ASP A 107 14.83 7.62 5.24
C ASP A 107 14.81 7.89 3.73
N SER A 108 14.57 9.15 3.37
CA SER A 108 14.49 9.60 1.98
C SER A 108 15.77 9.38 1.18
N TYR A 109 16.91 9.12 1.84
CA TYR A 109 18.14 8.62 1.22
C TYR A 109 17.88 7.37 0.34
N PHE A 110 16.92 6.52 0.73
CA PHE A 110 16.57 5.30 -0.01
C PHE A 110 15.56 5.50 -1.12
N ARG A 111 14.93 6.67 -1.28
CA ARG A 111 13.81 6.86 -2.23
C ARG A 111 14.11 6.36 -3.65
N ARG A 112 15.31 6.63 -4.17
CA ARG A 112 15.74 6.20 -5.52
C ARG A 112 15.98 4.69 -5.67
N LYS A 113 15.91 3.93 -4.58
CA LYS A 113 16.09 2.47 -4.56
C LYS A 113 14.79 1.73 -4.25
N LEU A 114 13.70 2.45 -3.96
CA LEU A 114 12.41 1.90 -3.56
C LEU A 114 11.38 2.20 -4.63
N HIS A 115 10.91 1.15 -5.29
CA HIS A 115 9.91 1.20 -6.35
C HIS A 115 8.95 0.00 -6.23
N PRO A 116 7.67 0.22 -5.87
CA PRO A 116 7.04 1.51 -5.55
C PRO A 116 7.26 1.95 -4.09
N LEU A 117 7.04 3.23 -3.82
CA LEU A 117 6.73 3.73 -2.48
C LEU A 117 5.21 3.82 -2.33
N ILE A 118 4.62 2.98 -1.47
CA ILE A 118 3.19 2.95 -1.21
C ILE A 118 2.92 3.76 0.06
N GLY A 119 2.07 4.77 0.00
CA GLY A 119 1.60 5.49 1.19
C GLY A 119 0.26 4.93 1.65
N SER A 120 0.15 4.55 2.92
CA SER A 120 -1.06 3.94 3.47
C SER A 120 -1.44 4.54 4.83
N VAL A 121 -2.74 4.52 5.13
CA VAL A 121 -3.26 4.88 6.46
C VAL A 121 -3.57 3.61 7.21
N HIS A 122 -2.73 3.23 8.18
CA HIS A 122 -3.01 2.11 9.08
C HIS A 122 -3.59 2.56 10.43
N TYR A 123 -3.28 3.79 10.84
CA TYR A 123 -3.73 4.34 12.11
C TYR A 123 -3.78 5.86 12.08
N LEU A 124 -4.80 6.45 12.71
CA LEU A 124 -4.87 7.88 13.02
C LEU A 124 -5.37 8.05 14.45
N PHE A 125 -4.85 9.06 15.16
CA PHE A 125 -5.28 9.40 16.52
C PHE A 125 -6.58 10.20 16.54
N VAL A 126 -7.57 9.69 15.82
CA VAL A 126 -8.90 10.26 15.63
C VAL A 126 -9.86 9.10 15.45
N SER A 127 -10.82 8.98 16.36
CA SER A 127 -11.84 7.93 16.35
C SER A 127 -13.02 8.33 17.25
N ASN A 128 -14.13 7.59 17.15
CA ASN A 128 -15.27 7.76 18.06
C ASN A 128 -14.87 7.53 19.53
N GLU A 129 -13.90 6.64 19.79
CA GLU A 129 -13.38 6.38 21.14
C GLU A 129 -12.64 7.59 21.73
N TYR A 130 -12.04 8.42 20.86
CA TYR A 130 -11.45 9.69 21.23
C TYR A 130 -12.45 10.86 21.20
N GLY A 131 -13.74 10.60 21.00
CA GLY A 131 -14.82 11.60 21.02
C GLY A 131 -15.01 12.39 19.71
N TYR A 132 -14.41 11.95 18.61
CA TYR A 132 -14.62 12.57 17.29
C TYR A 132 -15.94 12.09 16.68
N LEU A 133 -16.59 12.94 15.88
CA LEU A 133 -17.72 12.55 15.05
C LEU A 133 -17.23 11.94 13.73
N GLU A 134 -18.04 11.08 13.11
CA GLU A 134 -17.70 10.43 11.82
C GLU A 134 -17.25 11.45 10.75
N LYS A 135 -17.92 12.61 10.65
CA LYS A 135 -17.56 13.66 9.69
C LYS A 135 -16.15 14.21 9.93
N ASP A 136 -15.76 14.33 11.19
CA ASP A 136 -14.47 14.91 11.56
C ASP A 136 -13.38 13.87 11.28
N ILE A 137 -13.66 12.59 11.59
CA ILE A 137 -12.77 11.47 11.24
C ILE A 137 -12.54 11.40 9.72
N ALA A 138 -13.61 11.48 8.92
CA ALA A 138 -13.52 11.52 7.47
C ALA A 138 -12.69 12.72 6.97
N GLY A 139 -12.88 13.90 7.57
CA GLY A 139 -12.08 15.10 7.26
C GLY A 139 -10.59 14.92 7.56
N PHE A 140 -10.25 14.36 8.73
CA PHE A 140 -8.86 14.06 9.09
C PHE A 140 -8.23 13.03 8.15
N TRP A 141 -8.95 11.94 7.85
CA TRP A 141 -8.49 10.92 6.92
C TRP A 141 -8.24 11.50 5.53
N LEU A 142 -9.16 12.32 5.01
CA LEU A 142 -9.01 12.92 3.69
C LEU A 142 -7.79 13.85 3.61
N GLU A 143 -7.61 14.72 4.60
CA GLU A 143 -6.45 15.61 4.68
C GLU A 143 -5.14 14.84 4.83
N HIS A 144 -5.15 13.73 5.59
CA HIS A 144 -3.98 12.87 5.72
C HIS A 144 -3.61 12.18 4.40
N ASN A 145 -4.59 11.62 3.69
CA ASN A 145 -4.35 11.02 2.36
C ASN A 145 -3.87 12.06 1.35
N LYS A 146 -4.38 13.29 1.41
CA LYS A 146 -3.89 14.39 0.59
C LYS A 146 -2.41 14.65 0.81
N LYS A 147 -2.00 14.81 2.07
CA LYS A 147 -0.58 14.99 2.44
C LYS A 147 0.29 13.80 2.03
N LEU A 148 -0.22 12.57 2.16
CA LEU A 148 0.46 11.36 1.66
C LEU A 148 0.71 11.48 0.15
N MET A 149 -0.31 11.83 -0.64
CA MET A 149 -0.15 11.97 -2.09
C MET A 149 0.77 13.13 -2.50
N GLU A 150 0.78 14.22 -1.74
CA GLU A 150 1.70 15.36 -1.96
C GLU A 150 3.16 15.04 -1.56
N SER A 151 3.39 13.97 -0.80
CA SER A 151 4.72 13.62 -0.26
C SER A 151 5.62 12.81 -1.22
N GLY A 152 5.15 12.53 -2.44
CA GLY A 152 5.94 11.85 -3.49
C GLY A 152 5.89 10.33 -3.44
N ILE A 153 4.83 9.75 -2.87
CA ILE A 153 4.49 8.34 -3.01
C ILE A 153 4.09 8.01 -4.45
N ASP A 154 4.26 6.76 -4.86
CA ASP A 154 3.88 6.28 -6.20
C ASP A 154 2.42 5.78 -6.21
N ILE A 155 1.99 5.18 -5.10
CA ILE A 155 0.70 4.50 -4.94
C ILE A 155 0.08 4.92 -3.60
N LEU A 156 -1.21 5.24 -3.60
CA LEU A 156 -2.01 5.30 -2.38
C LEU A 156 -2.59 3.91 -2.07
N GLY A 157 -2.07 3.27 -1.03
CA GLY A 157 -2.41 1.89 -0.63
C GLY A 157 -3.78 1.81 0.03
N HIS A 158 -4.53 0.76 -0.34
CA HIS A 158 -5.87 0.37 0.17
C HIS A 158 -6.69 1.52 0.80
N PRO A 159 -6.96 2.62 0.06
CA PRO A 159 -7.27 3.93 0.65
C PRO A 159 -8.51 3.93 1.55
N LEU A 160 -9.49 3.09 1.20
CA LEU A 160 -10.78 3.02 1.88
C LEU A 160 -10.77 2.10 3.12
N ARG A 161 -9.72 1.29 3.31
CA ARG A 161 -9.68 0.24 4.34
C ARG A 161 -9.85 0.81 5.74
N TRP A 162 -9.00 1.76 6.12
CA TRP A 162 -9.05 2.35 7.46
C TRP A 162 -10.38 3.04 7.73
N ILE A 163 -10.80 3.93 6.82
CA ILE A 163 -12.01 4.74 7.01
C ILE A 163 -13.30 3.90 7.07
N SER A 164 -13.33 2.73 6.43
CA SER A 164 -14.50 1.82 6.45
C SER A 164 -14.93 1.36 7.84
N SER A 165 -14.02 1.40 8.81
CA SER A 165 -14.28 1.03 10.21
C SER A 165 -14.66 2.23 11.09
N HIS A 166 -14.62 3.45 10.54
CA HIS A 166 -14.77 4.69 11.30
C HIS A 166 -15.85 5.64 10.76
N ALA A 167 -16.20 5.55 9.48
CA ALA A 167 -17.24 6.35 8.87
C ALA A 167 -17.90 5.61 7.70
N LYS A 168 -19.13 6.01 7.36
CA LYS A 168 -19.78 5.55 6.13
C LYS A 168 -19.04 6.10 4.91
N ILE A 169 -18.61 5.20 4.02
CA ILE A 169 -18.06 5.57 2.72
C ILE A 169 -19.21 5.90 1.75
N ASP A 170 -19.17 7.10 1.19
CA ASP A 170 -20.09 7.55 0.14
C ASP A 170 -19.34 7.94 -1.14
N ASP A 171 -20.12 8.22 -2.19
CA ASP A 171 -19.58 8.53 -3.52
C ASP A 171 -18.75 9.81 -3.49
N SER A 172 -19.14 10.80 -2.69
CA SER A 172 -18.40 12.06 -2.54
C SER A 172 -17.02 11.85 -1.93
N MET A 173 -16.89 10.94 -0.96
CA MET A 173 -15.62 10.56 -0.36
C MET A 173 -14.68 9.92 -1.39
N ILE A 174 -15.20 8.99 -2.20
CA ILE A 174 -14.44 8.33 -3.28
C ILE A 174 -14.01 9.37 -4.32
N GLU A 175 -14.93 10.23 -4.78
CA GLU A 175 -14.63 11.28 -5.74
C GLU A 175 -13.51 12.22 -5.26
N GLN A 176 -13.51 12.59 -3.98
CA GLN A 176 -12.48 13.46 -3.40
C GLN A 176 -11.10 12.81 -3.42
N ILE A 177 -10.97 11.55 -2.99
CA ILE A 177 -9.68 10.82 -3.08
C ILE A 177 -9.21 10.70 -4.53
N LEU A 178 -10.10 10.33 -5.45
CA LEU A 178 -9.73 10.21 -6.87
C LEU A 178 -9.31 11.57 -7.47
N ASN A 179 -9.96 12.67 -7.09
CA ASN A 179 -9.56 14.01 -7.52
C ASN A 179 -8.14 14.35 -7.05
N ILE A 180 -7.82 14.06 -5.80
CA ILE A 180 -6.50 14.34 -5.23
C ILE A 180 -5.43 13.46 -5.89
N ALA A 181 -5.72 12.17 -6.10
CA ALA A 181 -4.81 11.26 -6.77
C ALA A 181 -4.51 11.70 -8.21
N GLN A 182 -5.53 12.14 -8.94
CA GLN A 182 -5.36 12.68 -10.28
C GLN A 182 -4.49 13.94 -10.30
N GLN A 183 -4.72 14.87 -9.36
CA GLN A 183 -3.93 16.11 -9.24
C GLN A 183 -2.45 15.85 -8.94
N ASN A 184 -2.17 14.80 -8.16
CA ASN A 184 -0.80 14.45 -7.75
C ASN A 184 -0.16 13.36 -8.63
N SER A 185 -0.86 12.88 -9.67
CA SER A 185 -0.40 11.76 -10.52
C SER A 185 -0.04 10.49 -9.74
N VAL A 186 -0.74 10.24 -8.63
CA VAL A 186 -0.57 9.06 -7.78
C VAL A 186 -1.52 7.95 -8.21
N ALA A 187 -1.05 6.71 -8.27
CA ALA A 187 -1.91 5.58 -8.57
C ALA A 187 -2.79 5.20 -7.38
N ILE A 188 -4.01 4.77 -7.64
CA ILE A 188 -4.92 4.25 -6.61
C ILE A 188 -4.85 2.73 -6.59
N GLU A 189 -4.70 2.16 -5.41
CA GLU A 189 -4.65 0.71 -5.23
C GLU A 189 -6.05 0.08 -5.16
N ILE A 190 -6.25 -1.00 -5.92
CA ILE A 190 -7.29 -2.01 -5.68
C ILE A 190 -6.65 -3.20 -4.99
N ASN A 191 -7.02 -3.40 -3.74
CA ASN A 191 -6.38 -4.35 -2.83
C ASN A 191 -7.34 -5.51 -2.50
N SER A 192 -6.87 -6.75 -2.44
CA SER A 192 -7.72 -7.91 -2.12
C SER A 192 -7.68 -8.38 -0.66
N HIS A 193 -6.86 -7.76 0.18
CA HIS A 193 -6.68 -8.13 1.59
C HIS A 193 -7.73 -7.47 2.51
N ASN A 194 -8.21 -8.22 3.50
CA ASN A 194 -9.19 -7.82 4.52
C ASN A 194 -10.49 -7.19 3.99
N ILE A 195 -11.01 -7.72 2.89
CA ILE A 195 -12.21 -7.17 2.25
C ILE A 195 -13.49 -7.57 2.98
N THR A 196 -14.25 -6.54 3.38
CA THR A 196 -15.62 -6.65 3.86
C THR A 196 -16.60 -6.41 2.71
N LYS A 197 -17.88 -6.76 2.88
CA LYS A 197 -18.91 -6.46 1.88
C LYS A 197 -18.99 -4.95 1.57
N THR A 198 -18.89 -4.10 2.58
CA THR A 198 -18.94 -2.64 2.41
C THR A 198 -17.75 -2.13 1.60
N LEU A 199 -16.55 -2.62 1.90
CA LEU A 199 -15.35 -2.29 1.13
C LEU A 199 -15.46 -2.75 -0.32
N TYR A 200 -15.95 -3.97 -0.54
CA TYR A 200 -16.13 -4.50 -1.89
C TYR A 200 -17.04 -3.62 -2.76
N GLU A 201 -18.18 -3.18 -2.23
CA GLU A 201 -19.08 -2.27 -2.97
C GLU A 201 -18.46 -0.88 -3.20
N ALA A 202 -17.64 -0.40 -2.26
CA ALA A 202 -16.90 0.84 -2.43
C ALA A 202 -15.80 0.72 -3.50
N ASP A 203 -15.07 -0.40 -3.53
CA ASP A 203 -14.06 -0.71 -4.55
C ASP A 203 -14.69 -0.80 -5.94
N LYS A 204 -15.89 -1.36 -6.08
CA LYS A 204 -16.65 -1.37 -7.36
C LYS A 204 -16.90 0.04 -7.88
N LYS A 205 -17.33 0.95 -7.00
CA LYS A 205 -17.55 2.35 -7.39
C LYS A 205 -16.23 3.05 -7.72
N MET A 206 -15.21 2.83 -6.89
CA MET A 206 -13.90 3.44 -7.06
C MET A 206 -13.24 3.01 -8.38
N ILE A 207 -13.30 1.72 -8.75
CA ILE A 207 -12.71 1.24 -10.00
C ILE A 207 -13.43 1.78 -11.23
N ILE A 208 -14.77 1.87 -11.19
CA ILE A 208 -15.56 2.47 -12.28
C ILE A 208 -15.20 3.95 -12.45
N MET A 209 -15.24 4.73 -11.38
CA MET A 209 -14.93 6.15 -11.42
C MET A 209 -13.47 6.42 -11.81
N ALA A 210 -12.52 5.60 -11.36
CA ALA A 210 -11.12 5.71 -11.72
C ALA A 210 -10.90 5.41 -13.22
N ALA A 211 -11.57 4.39 -13.75
CA ALA A 211 -11.51 4.03 -15.17
C ALA A 211 -12.06 5.14 -16.07
N GLU A 212 -13.23 5.71 -15.74
CA GLU A 212 -13.85 6.82 -16.49
C GLU A 212 -12.94 8.06 -16.60
N ARG A 213 -12.11 8.28 -15.58
CA ARG A 213 -11.17 9.40 -15.49
C ARG A 213 -9.78 9.09 -16.05
N GLY A 214 -9.52 7.83 -16.42
CA GLY A 214 -8.21 7.37 -16.88
C GLY A 214 -7.13 7.41 -15.79
N LEU A 215 -7.49 7.30 -14.51
CA LEU A 215 -6.51 7.28 -13.41
C LEU A 215 -5.67 6.00 -13.45
N LYS A 216 -4.40 6.14 -13.03
CA LYS A 216 -3.53 4.98 -12.83
C LYS A 216 -4.06 4.10 -11.70
N ILE A 217 -4.17 2.81 -11.96
CA ILE A 217 -4.64 1.81 -11.01
C ILE A 217 -3.54 0.80 -10.72
N SER A 218 -3.22 0.63 -9.44
CA SER A 218 -2.33 -0.43 -8.96
C SER A 218 -3.16 -1.64 -8.54
N LEU A 219 -2.69 -2.85 -8.88
CA LEU A 219 -3.30 -4.10 -8.41
C LEU A 219 -2.42 -4.69 -7.32
N ALA A 220 -3.06 -5.01 -6.19
CA ALA A 220 -2.40 -5.47 -4.98
C ALA A 220 -3.13 -6.68 -4.40
N VAL A 221 -2.37 -7.75 -4.17
CA VAL A 221 -2.88 -8.87 -3.37
C VAL A 221 -2.70 -8.60 -1.88
N ASP A 222 -1.65 -7.85 -1.51
CA ASP A 222 -1.31 -7.53 -0.12
C ASP A 222 -1.15 -8.81 0.70
N ALA A 223 -0.32 -9.69 0.11
CA ALA A 223 -0.10 -11.03 0.60
C ALA A 223 0.68 -10.99 1.92
N HIS A 224 0.04 -11.53 2.95
CA HIS A 224 0.62 -11.78 4.27
C HIS A 224 0.84 -13.28 4.52
N LYS A 225 0.28 -14.13 3.64
CA LYS A 225 0.34 -15.58 3.71
C LYS A 225 0.70 -16.18 2.37
N LYS A 226 1.41 -17.30 2.37
CA LYS A 226 1.82 -18.00 1.13
C LYS A 226 0.66 -18.29 0.17
N VAL A 227 -0.49 -18.68 0.72
CA VAL A 227 -1.69 -19.03 -0.07
C VAL A 227 -2.30 -17.83 -0.81
N GLN A 228 -1.95 -16.61 -0.41
CA GLN A 228 -2.45 -15.40 -1.05
C GLN A 228 -1.61 -15.03 -2.27
N VAL A 229 -0.29 -15.30 -2.27
CA VAL A 229 0.63 -14.85 -3.33
C VAL A 229 0.16 -15.25 -4.73
N GLY A 230 -0.02 -14.25 -5.59
CA GLY A 230 -0.49 -14.41 -6.97
C GLY A 230 -2.00 -14.61 -7.13
N ASN A 231 -2.78 -14.57 -6.05
CA ASN A 231 -4.23 -14.77 -6.11
C ASN A 231 -4.98 -13.47 -6.49
N PHE A 232 -5.19 -13.28 -7.78
CA PHE A 232 -5.97 -12.17 -8.35
C PHE A 232 -7.47 -12.50 -8.56
N ASP A 233 -8.00 -13.57 -7.96
CA ASP A 233 -9.42 -13.94 -8.13
C ASP A 233 -10.38 -12.83 -7.69
N PHE A 234 -9.98 -12.09 -6.67
CA PHE A 234 -10.70 -10.90 -6.20
C PHE A 234 -10.84 -9.87 -7.33
N HIS A 235 -9.72 -9.45 -7.92
CA HIS A 235 -9.69 -8.44 -8.98
C HIS A 235 -10.45 -8.93 -10.21
N ASN A 236 -10.23 -10.19 -10.61
CA ASN A 236 -10.94 -10.81 -11.73
C ASN A 236 -12.47 -10.79 -11.54
N ARG A 237 -12.94 -11.08 -10.32
CA ARG A 237 -14.36 -11.00 -9.97
C ARG A 237 -14.88 -9.57 -9.99
N LEU A 238 -14.15 -8.65 -9.35
CA LEU A 238 -14.49 -7.24 -9.29
C LEU A 238 -14.69 -6.66 -10.71
N PHE A 239 -13.72 -6.89 -11.60
CA PHE A 239 -13.76 -6.40 -12.98
C PHE A 239 -14.92 -7.01 -13.76
N LYS A 240 -15.12 -8.33 -13.66
CA LYS A 240 -16.24 -9.02 -14.30
C LYS A 240 -17.59 -8.46 -13.86
N GLU A 241 -17.78 -8.22 -12.58
CA GLU A 241 -19.02 -7.67 -12.03
C GLU A 241 -19.26 -6.20 -12.38
N CYS A 242 -18.18 -5.43 -12.58
CA CYS A 242 -18.27 -4.04 -13.04
C CYS A 242 -18.41 -3.94 -14.57
N GLY A 243 -18.32 -5.05 -15.31
CA GLY A 243 -18.29 -5.03 -16.77
C GLY A 243 -17.04 -4.36 -17.36
N ILE A 244 -15.96 -4.30 -16.58
CA ILE A 244 -14.68 -3.69 -16.96
C ILE A 244 -13.71 -4.80 -17.37
N SER A 245 -12.97 -4.59 -18.46
CA SER A 245 -11.82 -5.39 -18.84
C SER A 245 -10.51 -4.69 -18.49
N LEU A 246 -9.40 -5.42 -18.46
CA LEU A 246 -8.08 -4.82 -18.24
C LEU A 246 -7.72 -3.74 -19.29
N LYS A 247 -8.35 -3.74 -20.47
CA LYS A 247 -8.10 -2.74 -21.52
C LYS A 247 -8.79 -1.40 -21.24
N ASP A 248 -9.81 -1.41 -20.39
CA ASP A 248 -10.53 -0.21 -19.97
C ASP A 248 -9.83 0.48 -18.79
N LEU A 249 -8.84 -0.17 -18.19
CA LEU A 249 -8.07 0.33 -17.05
C LEU A 249 -6.73 0.89 -17.52
N ASN A 250 -6.38 2.07 -17.00
CA ASN A 250 -5.01 2.57 -17.06
C ASN A 250 -4.20 1.93 -15.92
N LEU A 251 -3.69 0.72 -16.16
CA LEU A 251 -2.93 -0.01 -15.15
C LEU A 251 -1.53 0.59 -14.96
N LEU A 252 -1.14 0.74 -13.70
CA LEU A 252 0.23 1.08 -13.33
C LEU A 252 1.19 0.02 -13.88
N ASN A 253 2.27 0.45 -14.50
CA ASN A 253 3.35 -0.42 -14.96
C ASN A 253 4.71 0.00 -14.38
N LEU A 254 5.71 -0.85 -14.53
CA LEU A 254 7.05 -0.64 -13.95
C LEU A 254 7.72 0.65 -14.41
N LYS A 255 7.50 1.07 -15.66
CA LYS A 255 8.10 2.30 -16.19
C LYS A 255 7.52 3.55 -15.53
N ASP A 256 6.28 3.48 -15.06
CA ASP A 256 5.65 4.58 -14.33
C ASP A 256 6.33 4.86 -12.98
N ILE A 257 7.01 3.86 -12.42
CA ILE A 257 7.74 3.94 -11.14
C ILE A 257 9.26 3.86 -11.34
N GLY A 258 9.75 4.10 -12.55
CA GLY A 258 11.20 4.21 -12.83
C GLY A 258 11.97 2.88 -12.97
N LEU A 259 11.27 1.77 -13.23
CA LEU A 259 11.84 0.44 -13.48
C LEU A 259 11.78 0.02 -14.96
#